data_AF-A0A7G9SBP0-F1
#
_entry.id   AF-A0A7G9SBP0-F1
#
_cell.length_a   1.000
_cell.length_b   1.000
_cell.length_c   1.000
_cell.angle_alpha   90.00
_cell.angle_beta   90.00
_cell.angle_gamma   90.00
#
_symmetry.space_group_name_H-M   'P 1'
#
loop_
_entity.id
_entity.type
_entity.pdbx_description
1 polymer ?
#
loop_
_entity_poly.entity_id
_entity_poly.type
_entity_poly.pdbx_seq_one_letter_code
_entity_poly.pdbx_strand_id
1 'polypeptide(L)' 'MTELPDQPALFEIDGTDEEGCVWICSIAGRDDWCQNLGPADEVAEKLSEWLGSIDYKKRM' A
#
# COMPACT_ATOMS: atom_id res chain seq x y z
N MET A 1 23.38 12.81 8.59
CA MET A 1 22.20 12.10 8.06
C MET A 1 22.31 12.15 6.56
N THR A 2 22.44 11.00 5.91
CA THR A 2 22.35 10.94 4.44
C THR A 2 20.88 11.09 4.10
N GLU A 3 20.49 12.18 3.44
CA GLU A 3 19.13 12.37 2.98
C GLU A 3 18.82 11.27 1.95
N LEU A 4 17.79 10.46 2.22
CA LEU A 4 17.31 9.49 1.24
C LEU A 4 16.74 10.28 0.05
N PRO A 5 17.04 9.87 -1.20
CA PRO A 5 16.47 10.53 -2.36
C PRO A 5 14.94 10.48 -2.30
N ASP A 6 14.29 11.57 -2.71
CA ASP A 6 12.84 11.65 -2.82
C ASP A 6 12.39 10.67 -3.91
N GLN A 7 11.83 9.53 -3.49
CA GLN A 7 11.33 8.49 -4.36
C GLN A 7 9.82 8.39 -4.17
N PRO A 8 9.01 8.81 -5.17
CA PRO A 8 7.57 8.71 -5.06
C PRO A 8 7.14 7.24 -5.07
N ALA A 9 5.99 6.95 -4.47
CA ALA A 9 5.35 5.65 -4.65
C ALA A 9 4.96 5.48 -6.12
N LEU A 10 5.28 4.31 -6.69
CA LEU A 10 4.94 3.96 -8.07
C LEU A 10 3.59 3.26 -8.19
N PHE A 11 2.82 3.23 -7.11
CA PHE A 11 1.51 2.59 -7.03
C PHE A 11 0.51 3.44 -6.24
N GLU A 12 -0.77 3.14 -6.43
CA GLU A 12 -1.88 3.65 -5.65
C GLU A 12 -2.77 2.51 -5.13
N ILE A 13 -3.53 2.76 -4.07
CA ILE A 13 -4.55 1.83 -3.56
C ILE A 13 -5.86 2.22 -4.22
N ASP A 14 -6.38 1.35 -5.08
CA ASP A 14 -7.57 1.61 -5.92
C ASP A 14 -8.90 1.28 -5.21
N GLY A 15 -8.88 1.22 -3.88
CA GLY A 15 -10.04 0.87 -3.06
C GLY A 15 -10.50 -0.58 -3.23
N THR A 16 -11.77 -0.85 -2.91
CA THR A 16 -12.39 -2.18 -3.00
C THR A 16 -13.18 -2.37 -4.29
N ASP A 17 -13.08 -3.55 -4.90
CA ASP A 17 -13.94 -3.96 -6.01
C ASP A 17 -15.34 -4.46 -5.57
N GLU A 18 -16.12 -4.98 -6.51
CA GLU A 18 -17.47 -5.52 -6.26
C GLU A 18 -17.49 -6.74 -5.31
N GLU A 19 -16.35 -7.43 -5.17
CA GLU A 19 -16.17 -8.55 -4.25
C GLU A 19 -15.62 -8.10 -2.88
N GLY A 20 -15.39 -6.80 -2.70
CA GLY A 20 -14.82 -6.24 -1.47
C GLY A 20 -13.31 -6.41 -1.35
N CYS A 21 -12.61 -6.78 -2.43
CA CYS A 21 -11.16 -6.98 -2.43
C CYS A 21 -10.43 -5.68 -2.75
N VAL A 22 -9.33 -5.42 -2.03
CA VAL A 22 -8.48 -4.25 -2.22
C VAL A 22 -7.45 -4.51 -3.31
N TRP A 23 -7.22 -3.49 -4.13
CA TRP A 23 -6.21 -3.54 -5.19
C TRP A 23 -5.14 -2.47 -5.00
N ILE A 24 -3.90 -2.85 -5.31
CA ILE A 24 -2.83 -1.88 -5.60
C ILE A 24 -2.53 -1.91 -7.08
N CYS A 25 -2.42 -0.73 -7.68
CA CYS A 25 -2.23 -0.58 -9.10
C CYS A 25 -1.12 0.41 -9.39
N SER A 26 -0.49 0.25 -10.56
CA SER A 26 0.46 1.23 -11.08
C SER A 26 -0.22 2.59 -11.17
N ILE A 27 0.52 3.66 -10.88
CA ILE A 27 0.04 5.03 -11.12
C ILE A 27 -0.24 5.31 -12.61
N ALA A 28 0.26 4.46 -13.52
CA ALA A 28 -0.06 4.51 -14.94
C ALA A 28 -1.44 3.89 -15.28
N GLY A 29 -2.12 3.30 -14.29
CA GLY A 29 -3.44 2.69 -14.41
C GLY A 29 -3.42 1.17 -14.48
N ARG A 30 -4.63 0.58 -14.47
CA ARG A 30 -4.82 -0.88 -14.36
C ARG A 30 -4.23 -1.70 -15.52
N ASP A 31 -4.10 -1.09 -16.69
CA ASP A 31 -3.61 -1.76 -17.89
C ASP A 31 -2.10 -2.03 -17.88
N ASP A 32 -1.35 -1.32 -17.03
CA ASP A 32 0.08 -1.53 -16.84
C ASP A 32 0.33 -2.67 -15.83
N TRP A 33 -0.18 -2.49 -14.60
CA TRP A 33 -0.10 -3.50 -13.55
C TRP A 33 -1.11 -3.24 -12.44
N CYS A 34 -1.70 -4.33 -11.93
CA CYS A 34 -2.49 -4.35 -10.70
C CYS A 34 -2.32 -5.68 -9.97
N GLN A 35 -2.42 -5.63 -8.65
CA GLN A 35 -2.41 -6.80 -7.79
C GLN A 35 -3.58 -6.74 -6.81
N ASN A 36 -4.38 -7.81 -6.80
CA ASN A 36 -5.39 -8.04 -5.78
C ASN A 36 -4.68 -8.43 -4.47
N LEU A 37 -4.97 -7.70 -3.39
CA LEU A 37 -4.40 -7.93 -2.06
C LEU A 37 -5.30 -8.81 -1.18
N GLY A 38 -6.55 -9.01 -1.56
CA GLY A 38 -7.57 -9.76 -0.82
C GLY A 38 -8.61 -8.87 -0.14
N PRO A 39 -9.45 -9.46 0.74
CA PRO A 39 -10.53 -8.77 1.43
C PRO A 39 -10.05 -7.55 2.23
N ALA A 40 -10.84 -6.49 2.22
CA ALA A 40 -10.46 -5.20 2.80
C ALA A 40 -10.14 -5.24 4.30
N ASP A 41 -10.87 -6.05 5.08
CA ASP A 41 -10.68 -6.22 6.51
C ASP A 41 -9.33 -6.89 6.85
N GLU A 42 -9.01 -7.98 6.16
CA GLU A 42 -7.74 -8.70 6.29
C GLU A 42 -6.54 -7.81 5.86
N VAL A 43 -6.69 -7.11 4.74
CA VAL A 43 -5.66 -6.19 4.24
C VAL A 43 -5.45 -5.01 5.18
N ALA A 44 -6.52 -4.44 5.73
CA ALA A 44 -6.44 -3.31 6.67
C ALA A 44 -5.69 -3.69 7.97
N GLU A 45 -5.93 -4.89 8.50
CA GLU A 45 -5.21 -5.40 9.66
C GLU A 45 -3.70 -5.46 9.40
N LYS A 46 -3.30 -6.12 8.29
CA LYS A 46 -1.89 -6.32 7.95
C LYS A 46 -1.16 -5.02 7.61
N LEU A 47 -1.82 -4.08 6.91
CA LEU A 47 -1.27 -2.76 6.66
C LEU A 47 -1.11 -1.95 7.95
N SER A 48 -2.06 -2.05 8.88
CA SER A 48 -1.97 -1.38 10.18
C SER A 48 -0.81 -1.91 11.02
N GLU A 49 -0.61 -3.24 11.05
CA GLU A 49 0.54 -3.88 11.72
C GLU A 49 1.87 -3.37 11.14
N TRP A 50 1.99 -3.33 9.82
CA TRP A 50 3.20 -2.88 9.14
C TRP A 50 3.49 -1.39 9.39
N LEU A 51 2.48 -0.50 9.22
CA LEU A 51 2.62 0.93 9.47
C LEU A 51 3.02 1.23 10.92
N GLY A 52 2.38 0.56 11.89
CA GLY A 52 2.74 0.68 13.30
C GLY A 52 4.20 0.29 13.59
N SER A 53 4.74 -0.70 12.86
CA SER A 53 6.15 -1.11 13.00
C SER A 53 7.15 -0.07 12.48
N ILE A 54 6.76 0.75 11.49
CA ILE A 54 7.60 1.82 10.92
C ILE A 54 7.59 3.04 11.84
N ASP A 55 6.43 3.43 12.35
CA ASP A 55 6.30 4.54 13.29
C ASP A 55 7.12 4.30 14.57
N TYR A 56 7.17 3.06 15.03
CA TYR A 56 8.04 2.66 16.15
C TYR A 56 9.53 2.92 15.83
N LYS A 57 10.00 2.51 14.65
CA LYS A 57 11.40 2.68 14.24
C LYS A 57 11.81 4.14 14.00
N LYS A 58 10.86 5.03 13.64
CA LYS A 58 11.14 6.47 13.49
C LYS A 58 11.22 7.22 14.82
N ARG A 59 10.70 6.66 15.92
CA ARG A 59 10.68 7.28 17.26
C ARG A 59 11.83 6.81 18.17
N MET A 60 12.64 5.85 17.73
CA MET A 60 13.88 5.40 18.37
C MET A 60 15.09 5.97 17.65
#